data_AF-A0AAD9NDZ4-F1
#
_entry.id   AF-A0AAD9NDZ4-F1
#
_cell.length_a   1.000
_cell.length_b   1.000
_cell.length_c   1.000
_cell.angle_alpha   90.00
_cell.angle_beta   90.00
_cell.angle_gamma   90.00
#
_symmetry.space_group_name_H-M   'P 1'
#
loop_
_entity.id
_entity.type
_entity.pdbx_description
1 polymer ?
#
loop_
_entity_poly.entity_id
_entity_poly.type
_entity_poly.pdbx_seq_one_letter_code
_entity_poly.pdbx_strand_id
1 'polypeptide(L)'
;DILVNGEQQKTFEEVLPEIVITKELSALKEDGDYQTPNFVHMTRVSVVSGTYPSVLLKQWDAFNATKGSENDRPGKIAAHIILSNMQQVKSILHQVIASLAVAEDALQFEHRDLHWGNVLVKPTTCTQFNYTLQGKPFSIESHGVKVAIIDFTLSRLHKDGCSVFTDLSTDLTLFEGRGDYQFDVYRLMKETNGNNWEAFEPFTNILWIRYLTDKLLNQKNCLQKTNKQSQAINRQLKTLFRQVLNYNSAHHLLKKSPSCKGLFQFKN
;
A
#
# COMPACT_ATOMS: atom_id res chain seq x y z
N ASP A 1 -26.10 -9.17 -17.98
CA ASP A 1 -24.68 -9.28 -17.58
C ASP A 1 -24.46 -10.50 -16.70
N ILE A 2 -23.28 -11.11 -16.80
CA ILE A 2 -22.89 -12.26 -15.98
C ILE A 2 -22.35 -11.74 -14.66
N LEU A 3 -22.99 -12.12 -13.55
CA LEU A 3 -22.49 -11.86 -12.21
C LEU A 3 -21.31 -12.79 -11.91
N VAL A 4 -20.27 -12.26 -11.28
CA VAL A 4 -19.12 -13.01 -10.76
C VAL A 4 -19.07 -12.75 -9.25
N ASN A 5 -19.05 -13.78 -8.41
CA ASN A 5 -19.21 -13.65 -6.95
C ASN A 5 -20.50 -12.91 -6.54
N GLY A 6 -21.54 -12.94 -7.37
CA GLY A 6 -22.79 -12.19 -7.13
C GLY A 6 -22.73 -10.70 -7.50
N GLU A 7 -21.61 -10.20 -8.01
CA GLU A 7 -21.43 -8.79 -8.39
C GLU A 7 -21.33 -8.60 -9.90
N GLN A 8 -21.70 -7.42 -10.38
CA GLN A 8 -21.47 -7.02 -11.76
C GLN A 8 -19.97 -6.81 -12.00
N GLN A 9 -19.49 -7.26 -13.14
CA GLN A 9 -18.11 -7.01 -13.55
C GLN A 9 -17.94 -5.53 -13.92
N LYS A 10 -16.78 -4.97 -13.58
CA LYS A 10 -16.41 -3.61 -13.95
C LYS A 10 -16.42 -3.42 -15.46
N THR A 11 -16.88 -2.25 -15.89
CA THR A 11 -16.75 -1.71 -17.24
C THR A 11 -15.30 -1.32 -17.55
N PHE A 12 -15.00 -1.02 -18.82
CA PHE A 12 -13.66 -0.53 -19.19
C PHE A 12 -13.33 0.81 -18.53
N GLU A 13 -14.34 1.67 -18.42
CA GLU A 13 -14.27 2.98 -17.79
C GLU A 13 -13.92 2.86 -16.30
N GLU A 14 -14.48 1.87 -15.60
CA GLU A 14 -14.21 1.61 -14.18
C GLU A 14 -12.84 0.95 -13.92
N VAL A 15 -12.25 0.27 -14.93
CA VAL A 15 -10.91 -0.35 -14.82
C VAL A 15 -9.79 0.63 -15.23
N LEU A 16 -10.11 1.63 -16.05
CA LEU A 16 -9.13 2.57 -16.60
C LEU A 16 -8.30 3.30 -15.51
N PRO A 17 -8.89 3.80 -14.39
CA PRO A 17 -8.12 4.46 -13.35
C PRO A 17 -7.01 3.58 -12.79
N GLU A 18 -7.31 2.31 -12.48
CA GLU A 18 -6.34 1.36 -11.94
C GLU A 18 -5.17 1.16 -12.92
N ILE A 19 -5.44 1.00 -14.22
CA ILE A 19 -4.41 0.82 -15.25
C ILE A 19 -3.49 2.04 -15.31
N VAL A 20 -4.07 3.24 -15.37
CA VAL A 20 -3.30 4.49 -15.48
C VAL A 20 -2.48 4.72 -14.22
N ILE A 21 -3.07 4.58 -13.04
CA ILE A 21 -2.37 4.75 -11.75
C ILE A 21 -1.22 3.75 -11.63
N THR A 22 -1.48 2.47 -11.91
CA THR A 22 -0.44 1.43 -11.86
C THR A 22 0.72 1.76 -12.79
N LYS A 23 0.45 2.28 -13.99
CA LYS A 23 1.48 2.67 -14.96
C LYS A 23 2.33 3.83 -14.44
N GLU A 24 1.70 4.89 -13.92
CA GLU A 24 2.40 6.07 -13.41
C GLU A 24 3.25 5.74 -12.18
N LEU A 25 2.72 4.95 -11.23
CA LEU A 25 3.48 4.50 -10.07
C LEU A 25 4.64 3.57 -10.44
N SER A 26 4.46 2.73 -11.47
CA SER A 26 5.51 1.86 -11.99
C SER A 26 6.68 2.67 -12.59
N ALA A 27 6.41 3.85 -13.16
CA ALA A 27 7.43 4.74 -13.72
C ALA A 27 8.31 5.39 -12.64
N LEU A 28 7.82 5.54 -11.40
CA LEU A 28 8.61 6.07 -10.28
C LEU A 28 9.82 5.20 -9.90
N LYS A 29 9.99 4.02 -10.49
CA LYS A 29 11.21 3.22 -10.32
C LYS A 29 12.42 3.81 -11.06
N GLU A 30 12.16 4.58 -12.12
CA GLU A 30 13.18 5.18 -12.97
C GLU A 30 13.91 6.33 -12.25
N ASP A 31 15.13 6.64 -12.69
CA ASP A 31 15.92 7.71 -12.10
C ASP A 31 15.31 9.07 -12.46
N GLY A 32 15.19 9.96 -11.46
CA GLY A 32 14.64 11.30 -11.62
C GLY A 32 14.51 12.01 -10.28
N ASP A 33 13.85 13.16 -10.27
CA ASP A 33 13.65 13.95 -9.04
C ASP A 33 12.74 13.26 -8.02
N TYR A 34 12.00 12.25 -8.47
CA TYR A 34 11.12 11.42 -7.65
C TYR A 34 11.33 9.96 -8.01
N GLN A 35 11.82 9.17 -7.05
CA GLN A 35 12.14 7.78 -7.28
C GLN A 35 11.79 6.91 -6.06
N THR A 36 11.10 5.80 -6.30
CA THR A 36 10.86 4.73 -5.32
C THR A 36 10.78 3.34 -5.99
N PRO A 37 11.40 2.29 -5.41
CA PRO A 37 11.43 0.95 -5.99
C PRO A 37 10.32 0.02 -5.49
N ASN A 38 9.32 0.55 -4.77
CA ASN A 38 8.38 -0.24 -3.98
C ASN A 38 6.92 -0.22 -4.47
N PHE A 39 6.58 0.42 -5.58
CA PHE A 39 5.33 0.10 -6.26
C PHE A 39 5.52 -1.12 -7.15
N VAL A 40 4.48 -1.93 -7.32
CA VAL A 40 4.53 -3.06 -8.26
C VAL A 40 4.78 -2.56 -9.67
N HIS A 41 5.64 -3.26 -10.39
CA HIS A 41 6.02 -2.89 -11.74
C HIS A 41 5.03 -3.47 -12.75
N MET A 42 4.40 -2.60 -13.55
CA MET A 42 3.59 -3.04 -14.67
C MET A 42 4.48 -3.36 -15.87
N THR A 43 4.55 -4.63 -16.25
CA THR A 43 5.26 -5.05 -17.47
C THR A 43 4.40 -4.87 -18.72
N ARG A 44 3.12 -5.25 -18.65
CA ARG A 44 2.18 -5.16 -19.77
C ARG A 44 0.75 -5.19 -19.26
N VAL A 45 -0.12 -4.43 -19.92
CA VAL A 45 -1.58 -4.56 -19.83
C VAL A 45 -2.13 -5.11 -21.15
N SER A 46 -3.12 -6.00 -21.10
CA SER A 46 -3.72 -6.59 -22.29
C SER A 46 -5.19 -6.90 -22.03
N VAL A 47 -6.06 -6.51 -22.95
CA VAL A 47 -7.45 -6.98 -22.96
C VAL A 47 -7.45 -8.37 -23.58
N VAL A 48 -8.00 -9.34 -22.87
CA VAL A 48 -8.13 -10.73 -23.33
C VAL A 48 -9.60 -11.08 -23.46
N SER A 49 -9.92 -11.92 -24.45
CA SER A 49 -11.28 -12.42 -24.66
C SER A 49 -11.23 -13.93 -24.86
N GLY A 50 -12.09 -14.66 -24.15
CA GLY A 50 -12.13 -16.12 -24.16
C GLY A 50 -12.55 -16.69 -22.80
N THR A 51 -12.55 -18.02 -22.70
CA THR A 51 -12.79 -18.72 -21.44
C THR A 51 -11.50 -18.82 -20.62
N TYR A 52 -11.64 -19.02 -19.30
CA TYR A 52 -10.49 -19.25 -18.43
C TYR A 52 -9.67 -20.46 -18.92
N PRO A 53 -8.36 -20.31 -19.16
CA PRO A 53 -7.50 -21.42 -19.56
C PRO A 53 -7.58 -22.58 -18.57
N SER A 54 -7.77 -23.80 -19.07
CA SER A 54 -7.93 -25.02 -18.25
C SER A 54 -6.76 -25.25 -17.27
N VAL A 55 -5.56 -24.82 -17.65
CA VAL A 55 -4.38 -24.86 -16.79
C VAL A 55 -4.54 -23.96 -15.57
N LEU A 56 -5.07 -22.74 -15.71
CA LEU A 56 -5.31 -21.83 -14.58
C LEU A 56 -6.42 -22.36 -13.67
N LEU A 57 -7.46 -22.96 -14.24
CA LEU A 57 -8.54 -23.58 -13.49
C LEU A 57 -8.04 -24.75 -12.63
N LYS A 58 -7.14 -25.60 -13.16
CA LYS A 58 -6.48 -26.67 -12.38
C LYS A 58 -5.67 -26.11 -11.21
N GLN A 59 -4.98 -24.97 -11.41
CA GLN A 59 -4.22 -24.33 -10.33
C GLN A 59 -5.12 -23.70 -9.26
N TRP A 60 -6.28 -23.18 -9.66
CA TRP A 60 -7.28 -22.72 -8.71
C TRP A 60 -7.84 -23.88 -7.88
N ASP A 61 -8.19 -25.01 -8.51
CA ASP A 61 -8.68 -26.20 -7.82
C ASP A 61 -7.68 -26.70 -6.78
N ALA A 62 -6.41 -26.81 -7.17
CA ALA A 62 -5.34 -27.23 -6.28
C ALA A 62 -5.19 -26.30 -5.06
N PHE A 63 -5.43 -25.01 -5.23
CA PHE A 63 -5.44 -24.07 -4.10
C PHE A 63 -6.68 -24.18 -3.24
N ASN A 64 -7.85 -24.18 -3.85
CA ASN A 64 -9.11 -24.25 -3.13
C ASN A 64 -9.14 -25.51 -2.26
N ALA A 65 -8.66 -26.64 -2.79
CA ALA A 65 -8.52 -27.89 -2.04
C ALA A 65 -7.56 -27.81 -0.84
N THR A 66 -6.56 -26.92 -0.86
CA THR A 66 -5.52 -26.83 0.18
C THR A 66 -5.69 -25.66 1.14
N LYS A 67 -6.35 -24.59 0.71
CA LYS A 67 -6.46 -23.31 1.43
C LYS A 67 -7.89 -22.80 1.57
N GLY A 68 -8.84 -23.35 0.82
CA GLY A 68 -10.15 -22.74 0.60
C GLY A 68 -10.07 -21.51 -0.30
N SER A 69 -11.21 -21.12 -0.87
CA SER A 69 -11.40 -19.91 -1.66
C SER A 69 -12.77 -19.35 -1.33
N GLU A 70 -12.84 -18.07 -0.98
CA GLU A 70 -14.10 -17.33 -0.82
C GLU A 70 -14.63 -16.84 -2.18
N ASN A 71 -13.76 -16.80 -3.20
CA ASN A 71 -14.16 -16.55 -4.58
C ASN A 71 -14.83 -17.79 -5.19
N ASP A 72 -15.76 -17.57 -6.11
CA ASP A 72 -16.12 -18.51 -7.16
C ASP A 72 -14.83 -19.01 -7.86
N ARG A 73 -14.94 -20.08 -8.66
CA ARG A 73 -13.81 -20.71 -9.37
C ARG A 73 -13.17 -19.84 -10.47
N PRO A 74 -12.67 -18.63 -10.17
CA PRO A 74 -11.38 -18.15 -10.69
C PRO A 74 -10.55 -17.18 -9.78
N GLY A 75 -9.31 -17.58 -9.43
CA GLY A 75 -8.09 -16.74 -9.18
C GLY A 75 -7.76 -16.25 -7.74
N LYS A 76 -6.47 -16.23 -7.35
CA LYS A 76 -5.91 -16.06 -5.97
C LYS A 76 -4.92 -14.88 -5.85
N ILE A 77 -4.78 -14.27 -4.65
CA ILE A 77 -3.48 -14.01 -3.96
C ILE A 77 -3.70 -14.03 -2.44
N ALA A 78 -2.92 -14.83 -1.69
CA ALA A 78 -2.68 -14.61 -0.27
C ALA A 78 -1.20 -14.88 0.01
N ALA A 79 -0.44 -13.83 0.27
CA ALA A 79 0.95 -13.95 0.73
C ALA A 79 0.94 -14.12 2.25
N HIS A 80 1.26 -15.33 2.75
CA HIS A 80 1.63 -15.47 4.15
C HIS A 80 3.03 -14.86 4.35
N ILE A 81 3.08 -13.71 5.02
CA ILE A 81 4.35 -13.09 5.41
C ILE A 81 4.81 -13.72 6.73
N ILE A 82 5.98 -14.35 6.74
CA ILE A 82 6.68 -14.73 7.97
C ILE A 82 7.67 -13.62 8.31
N LEU A 83 7.23 -12.65 9.10
CA LEU A 83 8.13 -11.64 9.68
C LEU A 83 8.98 -12.30 10.77
N SER A 84 10.29 -12.07 10.70
CA SER A 84 11.28 -12.76 11.53
C SER A 84 11.78 -11.90 12.70
N ASN A 85 11.70 -10.56 12.62
CA ASN A 85 12.16 -9.66 13.69
C ASN A 85 11.58 -8.23 13.58
N MET A 86 11.81 -7.41 14.61
CA MET A 86 11.33 -6.03 14.69
C MET A 86 12.03 -5.05 13.73
N GLN A 87 13.25 -5.36 13.30
CA GLN A 87 13.99 -4.57 12.30
C GLN A 87 13.30 -4.67 10.93
N GLN A 88 12.79 -5.85 10.57
CA GLN A 88 11.99 -6.05 9.37
C GLN A 88 10.67 -5.28 9.45
N VAL A 89 9.98 -5.30 10.59
CA VAL A 89 8.76 -4.51 10.79
C VAL A 89 9.01 -3.02 10.57
N LYS A 90 10.10 -2.49 11.18
CA LYS A 90 10.50 -1.09 11.01
C LYS A 90 10.84 -0.77 9.55
N SER A 91 11.63 -1.64 8.89
CA SER A 91 11.99 -1.50 7.48
C SER A 91 10.76 -1.47 6.57
N ILE A 92 9.79 -2.36 6.77
CA ILE A 92 8.54 -2.40 5.99
C ILE A 92 7.80 -1.07 6.10
N LEU A 93 7.59 -0.58 7.33
CA LEU A 93 6.92 0.71 7.55
C LEU A 93 7.69 1.86 6.90
N HIS A 94 9.02 1.89 7.03
CA HIS A 94 9.84 2.92 6.41
C HIS A 94 9.77 2.90 4.88
N GLN A 95 9.85 1.72 4.26
CA GLN A 95 9.71 1.57 2.80
C GLN A 95 8.33 2.05 2.33
N VAL A 96 7.25 1.73 3.05
CA VAL A 96 5.89 2.22 2.75
C VAL A 96 5.81 3.74 2.86
N ILE A 97 6.24 4.31 3.99
CA ILE A 97 6.18 5.76 4.25
C ILE A 97 6.97 6.53 3.18
N ALA A 98 8.18 6.08 2.85
CA ALA A 98 9.00 6.72 1.82
C ALA A 98 8.35 6.67 0.43
N SER A 99 7.74 5.54 0.08
CA SER A 99 7.11 5.37 -1.24
C SER A 99 5.86 6.22 -1.40
N LEU A 100 5.03 6.29 -0.35
CA LEU A 100 3.88 7.18 -0.33
C LEU A 100 4.32 8.64 -0.37
N ALA A 101 5.35 9.04 0.37
CA ALA A 101 5.87 10.41 0.34
C ALA A 101 6.39 10.82 -1.06
N VAL A 102 7.09 9.92 -1.76
CA VAL A 102 7.54 10.15 -3.14
C VAL A 102 6.36 10.30 -4.08
N ALA A 103 5.36 9.43 -3.99
CA ALA A 103 4.19 9.47 -4.85
C ALA A 103 3.25 10.66 -4.54
N GLU A 104 3.14 11.08 -3.28
CA GLU A 104 2.41 12.29 -2.86
C GLU A 104 3.00 13.53 -3.54
N ASP A 105 4.32 13.70 -3.49
CA ASP A 105 4.94 14.88 -4.11
C ASP A 105 4.96 14.82 -5.64
N ALA A 106 5.20 13.65 -6.21
CA ALA A 106 5.33 13.49 -7.65
C ALA A 106 3.97 13.54 -8.38
N LEU A 107 2.93 12.98 -7.75
CA LEU A 107 1.67 12.64 -8.41
C LEU A 107 0.44 12.99 -7.56
N GLN A 108 0.59 13.68 -6.42
CA GLN A 108 -0.50 13.89 -5.47
C GLN A 108 -1.25 12.57 -5.15
N PHE A 109 -0.48 11.49 -4.96
CA PHE A 109 -1.03 10.16 -4.85
C PHE A 109 -1.68 9.88 -3.49
N GLU A 110 -2.81 9.18 -3.52
CA GLU A 110 -3.45 8.53 -2.38
C GLU A 110 -3.74 7.07 -2.72
N HIS A 111 -3.34 6.13 -1.85
CA HIS A 111 -3.61 4.72 -2.12
C HIS A 111 -5.07 4.33 -1.90
N ARG A 112 -5.67 4.87 -0.83
CA ARG A 112 -7.07 4.69 -0.40
C ARG A 112 -7.52 3.25 -0.07
N ASP A 113 -6.75 2.23 -0.42
CA ASP A 113 -6.98 0.85 0.06
C ASP A 113 -5.69 0.13 0.51
N LEU A 114 -4.87 0.77 1.33
CA LEU A 114 -3.57 0.19 1.72
C LEU A 114 -3.71 -0.73 2.95
N HIS A 115 -4.64 -1.67 2.89
CA HIS A 115 -4.72 -2.73 3.89
C HIS A 115 -3.50 -3.66 3.79
N TRP A 116 -3.24 -4.45 4.83
CA TRP A 116 -2.05 -5.29 4.94
C TRP A 116 -1.91 -6.34 3.81
N GLY A 117 -3.01 -6.73 3.14
CA GLY A 117 -2.99 -7.58 1.95
C GLY A 117 -2.35 -6.90 0.72
N ASN A 118 -2.32 -5.57 0.69
CA ASN A 118 -1.80 -4.74 -0.41
C ASN A 118 -0.35 -4.30 -0.17
N VAL A 119 0.29 -4.86 0.87
CA VAL A 119 1.71 -4.69 1.16
C VAL A 119 2.40 -6.05 1.03
N LEU A 120 2.91 -6.34 -0.15
CA LEU A 120 3.67 -7.57 -0.39
C LEU A 120 5.07 -7.44 0.20
N VAL A 121 5.53 -8.49 0.87
CA VAL A 121 6.87 -8.55 1.45
C VAL A 121 7.58 -9.79 0.94
N LYS A 122 8.78 -9.61 0.38
CA LYS A 122 9.64 -10.73 -0.04
C LYS A 122 11.03 -10.64 0.59
N PRO A 123 11.70 -11.77 0.86
CA PRO A 123 13.11 -11.78 1.22
C PRO A 123 13.99 -11.14 0.16
N THR A 124 15.10 -10.50 0.56
CA THR A 124 16.07 -9.90 -0.34
C THR A 124 17.48 -9.96 0.23
N THR A 125 18.49 -10.06 -0.64
CA THR A 125 19.91 -9.94 -0.29
C THR A 125 20.42 -8.50 -0.38
N CYS A 126 19.64 -7.60 -1.00
CA CYS A 126 19.96 -6.19 -1.08
C CYS A 126 19.94 -5.56 0.32
N THR A 127 20.99 -4.86 0.73
CA THR A 127 21.11 -4.33 2.10
C THR A 127 20.30 -3.06 2.32
N GLN A 128 20.12 -2.24 1.28
CA GLN A 128 19.38 -0.99 1.34
C GLN A 128 18.67 -0.70 0.01
N PHE A 129 17.59 0.06 0.05
CA PHE A 129 16.90 0.57 -1.14
C PHE A 129 17.06 2.08 -1.24
N ASN A 130 17.28 2.57 -2.47
CA ASN A 130 17.46 3.98 -2.76
C ASN A 130 16.13 4.62 -3.17
N TYR A 131 15.97 5.88 -2.80
CA TYR A 131 14.85 6.73 -3.10
C TYR A 131 15.36 8.12 -3.47
N THR A 132 14.57 8.86 -4.22
CA THR A 132 14.81 10.27 -4.49
C THR A 132 13.53 11.04 -4.24
N LEU A 133 13.61 12.11 -3.45
CA LEU A 133 12.47 12.98 -3.16
C LEU A 133 12.89 14.43 -3.41
N GLN A 134 12.26 15.09 -4.38
CA GLN A 134 12.59 16.45 -4.81
C GLN A 134 14.08 16.59 -5.17
N GLY A 135 14.61 15.62 -5.95
CA GLY A 135 16.01 15.57 -6.38
C GLY A 135 17.01 15.19 -5.28
N LYS A 136 16.56 14.92 -4.05
CA LYS A 136 17.43 14.56 -2.92
C LYS A 136 17.43 13.05 -2.69
N PRO A 137 18.56 12.37 -2.89
CA PRO A 137 18.65 10.93 -2.68
C PRO A 137 18.70 10.59 -1.20
N PHE A 138 18.08 9.46 -0.83
CA PHE A 138 18.21 8.84 0.48
C PHE A 138 18.06 7.31 0.38
N SER A 139 18.37 6.59 1.45
CA SER A 139 18.25 5.14 1.47
C SER A 139 17.59 4.61 2.75
N ILE A 140 16.97 3.43 2.62
CA ILE A 140 16.38 2.68 3.73
C ILE A 140 17.02 1.30 3.79
N GLU A 141 17.57 0.95 4.96
CA GLU A 141 18.07 -0.39 5.26
C GLU A 141 16.95 -1.43 5.11
N SER A 142 17.18 -2.45 4.30
CA SER A 142 16.16 -3.45 3.95
C SER A 142 15.88 -4.40 5.12
N HIS A 143 16.88 -4.67 5.96
CA HIS A 143 16.85 -5.75 6.96
C HIS A 143 16.38 -7.10 6.38
N GLY A 144 16.75 -7.36 5.12
CA GLY A 144 16.46 -8.61 4.42
C GLY A 144 15.04 -8.71 3.85
N VAL A 145 14.27 -7.61 3.84
CA VAL A 145 12.92 -7.57 3.25
C VAL A 145 12.76 -6.45 2.22
N LYS A 146 12.05 -6.75 1.13
CA LYS A 146 11.60 -5.78 0.13
C LYS A 146 10.07 -5.68 0.14
N VAL A 147 9.56 -4.46 0.19
CA VAL A 147 8.13 -4.15 0.04
C VAL A 147 7.77 -3.97 -1.44
N ALA A 148 6.58 -4.43 -1.82
CA ALA A 148 5.86 -3.98 -3.02
C ALA A 148 4.41 -3.62 -2.66
N ILE A 149 4.02 -2.39 -2.92
CA ILE A 149 2.65 -1.86 -2.80
C ILE A 149 1.90 -2.23 -4.08
N ILE A 150 0.70 -2.78 -3.93
CA ILE A 150 -0.16 -3.29 -5.01
C ILE A 150 -1.60 -2.79 -4.84
N ASP A 151 -2.43 -3.09 -5.83
CA ASP A 151 -3.87 -2.87 -5.85
C ASP A 151 -4.26 -1.39 -5.70
N PHE A 152 -4.40 -0.77 -6.85
CA PHE A 152 -4.69 0.67 -6.95
C PHE A 152 -6.16 0.90 -7.32
N THR A 153 -7.02 -0.07 -7.04
CA THR A 153 -8.44 -0.07 -7.40
C THR A 153 -9.17 1.16 -6.87
N LEU A 154 -8.88 1.60 -5.64
CA LEU A 154 -9.53 2.77 -5.03
C LEU A 154 -8.66 4.04 -5.08
N SER A 155 -7.47 3.95 -5.67
CA SER A 155 -6.46 5.00 -5.58
C SER A 155 -6.82 6.26 -6.34
N ARG A 156 -6.04 7.32 -6.08
CA ARG A 156 -6.14 8.61 -6.74
C ARG A 156 -4.75 9.17 -7.01
N LEU A 157 -4.58 9.82 -8.16
CA LEU A 157 -3.43 10.67 -8.45
C LEU A 157 -3.83 11.87 -9.32
N HIS A 158 -2.92 12.81 -9.48
CA HIS A 158 -3.02 13.93 -10.40
C HIS A 158 -1.70 14.11 -11.14
N LYS A 159 -1.76 14.20 -12.46
CA LYS A 159 -0.60 14.44 -13.33
C LYS A 159 -1.02 15.23 -14.56
N ASP A 160 -0.20 16.18 -14.97
CA ASP A 160 -0.39 16.98 -16.19
C ASP A 160 -1.78 17.65 -16.29
N GLY A 161 -2.32 18.11 -15.14
CA GLY A 161 -3.62 18.76 -15.06
C GLY A 161 -4.82 17.81 -15.03
N CYS A 162 -4.58 16.48 -15.05
CA CYS A 162 -5.63 15.46 -15.04
C CYS A 162 -5.62 14.68 -13.71
N SER A 163 -6.77 14.65 -13.04
CA SER A 163 -7.00 13.80 -11.87
C SER A 163 -7.52 12.43 -12.35
N VAL A 164 -6.88 11.36 -11.89
CA VAL A 164 -7.30 9.99 -12.14
C VAL A 164 -7.64 9.35 -10.80
N PHE A 165 -8.88 8.93 -10.62
CA PHE A 165 -9.37 8.41 -9.35
C PHE A 165 -10.56 7.49 -9.59
N THR A 166 -10.85 6.65 -8.59
CA THR A 166 -12.09 5.90 -8.50
C THR A 166 -13.08 6.69 -7.66
N ASP A 167 -14.25 7.01 -8.22
CA ASP A 167 -15.30 7.71 -7.48
C ASP A 167 -16.05 6.73 -6.58
N LEU A 168 -15.98 6.95 -5.27
CA LEU A 168 -16.64 6.13 -4.25
C LEU A 168 -17.84 6.83 -3.64
N SER A 169 -18.28 7.95 -4.23
CA SER A 169 -19.32 8.81 -3.66
C SER A 169 -20.67 8.09 -3.50
N THR A 170 -20.96 7.12 -4.37
CA THR A 170 -22.20 6.34 -4.43
C THR A 170 -22.07 4.92 -3.88
N ASP A 171 -20.87 4.46 -3.53
CA ASP A 171 -20.65 3.12 -2.99
C ASP A 171 -21.06 3.08 -1.51
N LEU A 172 -22.18 2.46 -1.18
CA LEU A 172 -22.62 2.34 0.22
C LEU A 172 -21.98 1.15 0.93
N THR A 173 -21.75 0.05 0.22
CA THR A 173 -21.34 -1.23 0.81
C THR A 173 -19.92 -1.15 1.38
N LEU A 174 -19.04 -0.39 0.71
CA LEU A 174 -17.67 -0.14 1.19
C LEU A 174 -17.63 0.43 2.62
N PHE A 175 -18.59 1.31 2.98
CA PHE A 175 -18.59 2.02 4.26
C PHE A 175 -19.37 1.29 5.38
N GLU A 176 -20.12 0.24 5.03
CA GLU A 176 -20.93 -0.55 5.97
C GLU A 176 -20.16 -1.68 6.66
N GLY A 177 -18.97 -2.03 6.14
CA GLY A 177 -18.13 -3.10 6.67
C GLY A 177 -17.77 -2.93 8.17
N ARG A 178 -17.63 -4.06 8.88
CA ARG A 178 -17.33 -4.12 10.32
C ARG A 178 -16.41 -5.29 10.65
N GLY A 179 -15.82 -5.27 11.84
CA GLY A 179 -15.03 -6.37 12.39
C GLY A 179 -13.52 -6.20 12.27
N ASP A 180 -13.05 -5.24 11.48
CA ASP A 180 -11.65 -4.85 11.37
C ASP A 180 -11.53 -3.32 11.24
N TYR A 181 -10.46 -2.75 11.80
CA TYR A 181 -10.16 -1.31 11.73
C TYR A 181 -10.02 -0.80 10.28
N GLN A 182 -9.77 -1.67 9.30
CA GLN A 182 -9.78 -1.29 7.88
C GLN A 182 -11.08 -0.60 7.48
N PHE A 183 -12.21 -1.07 8.00
CA PHE A 183 -13.51 -0.49 7.66
C PHE A 183 -13.74 0.87 8.31
N ASP A 184 -13.12 1.11 9.48
CA ASP A 184 -13.10 2.45 10.09
C ASP A 184 -12.26 3.41 9.25
N VAL A 185 -11.17 2.94 8.62
CA VAL A 185 -10.36 3.77 7.71
C VAL A 185 -11.18 4.26 6.53
N TYR A 186 -12.01 3.43 5.89
CA TYR A 186 -12.90 3.89 4.81
C TYR A 186 -13.84 5.02 5.26
N ARG A 187 -14.46 4.87 6.43
CA ARG A 187 -15.33 5.91 7.00
C ARG A 187 -14.57 7.20 7.32
N LEU A 188 -13.38 7.09 7.89
CA LEU A 188 -12.52 8.23 8.21
C LEU A 188 -12.07 8.97 6.95
N MET A 189 -11.74 8.26 5.86
CA MET A 189 -11.41 8.90 4.58
C MET A 189 -12.60 9.69 4.04
N LYS A 190 -13.80 9.08 4.03
CA LYS A 190 -15.05 9.73 3.59
C LYS A 190 -15.38 10.98 4.40
N GLU A 191 -15.18 10.91 5.72
CA GLU A 191 -15.34 12.06 6.61
C GLU A 191 -14.31 13.15 6.30
N THR A 192 -13.04 12.78 6.14
CA THR A 192 -11.94 13.73 5.90
C THR A 192 -12.10 14.48 4.58
N ASN A 193 -12.46 13.77 3.50
CA ASN A 193 -12.61 14.38 2.17
C ASN A 193 -14.02 14.94 1.90
N GLY A 194 -14.95 14.84 2.85
CA GLY A 194 -16.33 15.29 2.66
C GLY A 194 -17.08 14.56 1.54
N ASN A 195 -16.74 13.29 1.29
CA ASN A 195 -17.20 12.48 0.16
C ASN A 195 -16.80 13.01 -1.23
N ASN A 196 -15.81 13.91 -1.32
CA ASN A 196 -15.19 14.33 -2.58
C ASN A 196 -13.94 13.50 -2.88
N TRP A 197 -14.09 12.48 -3.71
CA TRP A 197 -13.01 11.55 -4.04
C TRP A 197 -12.05 12.06 -5.14
N GLU A 198 -12.33 13.19 -5.78
CA GLU A 198 -11.39 13.79 -6.74
C GLU A 198 -10.30 14.61 -6.04
N ALA A 199 -10.69 15.31 -4.96
CA ALA A 199 -9.81 16.17 -4.19
C ALA A 199 -8.58 15.40 -3.68
N PHE A 200 -7.45 16.12 -3.62
CA PHE A 200 -6.23 15.58 -3.01
C PHE A 200 -6.29 15.76 -1.49
N GLU A 201 -6.39 14.63 -0.78
CA GLU A 201 -6.40 14.57 0.67
C GLU A 201 -5.33 13.59 1.18
N PRO A 202 -4.05 13.99 1.25
CA PRO A 202 -2.96 13.08 1.60
C PRO A 202 -3.05 12.54 3.03
N PHE A 203 -3.94 13.07 3.87
CA PHE A 203 -4.23 12.50 5.18
C PHE A 203 -4.80 11.08 5.08
N THR A 204 -5.42 10.69 3.96
CA THR A 204 -5.87 9.31 3.74
C THR A 204 -4.71 8.30 3.78
N ASN A 205 -3.52 8.66 3.27
CA ASN A 205 -2.31 7.85 3.40
C ASN A 205 -1.88 7.72 4.87
N ILE A 206 -2.03 8.77 5.68
CA ILE A 206 -1.74 8.74 7.12
C ILE A 206 -2.66 7.78 7.87
N LEU A 207 -3.96 7.76 7.53
CA LEU A 207 -4.92 6.81 8.09
C LEU A 207 -4.50 5.36 7.81
N TRP A 208 -4.06 5.07 6.59
CA TRP A 208 -3.56 3.75 6.23
C TRP A 208 -2.22 3.39 6.88
N ILE A 209 -1.28 4.33 6.99
CA ILE A 209 -0.03 4.11 7.73
C ILE A 209 -0.32 3.79 9.20
N ARG A 210 -1.31 4.44 9.81
CA ARG A 210 -1.77 4.11 11.17
C ARG A 210 -2.28 2.67 11.24
N TYR A 211 -3.17 2.30 10.32
CA TYR A 211 -3.70 0.94 10.23
C TYR A 211 -2.58 -0.09 10.11
N LEU A 212 -1.63 0.10 9.18
CA LEU A 212 -0.50 -0.80 8.97
C LEU A 212 0.39 -0.88 10.22
N THR A 213 0.63 0.25 10.88
CA THR A 213 1.43 0.29 12.11
C THR A 213 0.79 -0.58 13.20
N ASP A 214 -0.52 -0.51 13.37
CA ASP A 214 -1.25 -1.37 14.31
C ASP A 214 -1.16 -2.85 13.93
N LYS A 215 -1.47 -3.21 12.68
CA LYS A 215 -1.40 -4.60 12.21
C LYS A 215 -0.03 -5.21 12.40
N LEU A 216 1.02 -4.46 12.05
CA LEU A 216 2.40 -4.94 12.17
C LEU A 216 2.86 -5.04 13.63
N LEU A 217 2.41 -4.15 14.52
CA LEU A 217 2.70 -4.24 15.96
C LEU A 217 2.05 -5.45 16.63
N ASN A 218 0.86 -5.86 16.16
CA ASN A 218 0.08 -6.94 16.73
C ASN A 218 0.38 -8.33 16.10
N GLN A 219 1.37 -8.42 15.20
CA GLN A 219 1.85 -9.68 14.61
C GLN A 219 2.58 -10.55 15.64
N LYS A 220 1.94 -11.67 16.03
CA LYS A 220 2.36 -12.58 17.12
C LYS A 220 3.79 -13.12 16.97
N ASN A 221 4.30 -13.28 15.75
CA ASN A 221 5.60 -13.90 15.49
C ASN A 221 6.79 -12.98 15.82
N CYS A 222 6.60 -11.66 15.80
CA CYS A 222 7.68 -10.70 16.07
C CYS A 222 7.97 -10.50 17.57
N LEU A 223 7.09 -11.00 18.44
CA LEU A 223 7.12 -10.74 19.89
C LEU A 223 7.92 -11.79 20.69
N GLN A 224 8.34 -12.90 20.07
CA GLN A 224 8.84 -14.08 20.79
C GLN A 224 10.34 -14.03 21.16
N LYS A 225 11.15 -13.18 20.53
CA LYS A 225 12.60 -13.04 20.81
C LYS A 225 12.99 -11.57 20.95
N THR A 226 12.92 -11.02 22.17
CA THR A 226 13.17 -9.58 22.38
C THR A 226 14.54 -9.32 23.00
N ASN A 227 15.53 -9.02 22.16
CA ASN A 227 16.75 -8.35 22.62
C ASN A 227 16.46 -6.86 22.90
N LYS A 228 17.39 -6.16 23.57
CA LYS A 228 17.25 -4.73 23.93
C LYS A 228 16.93 -3.84 22.72
N GLN A 229 17.49 -4.14 21.55
CA GLN A 229 17.27 -3.40 20.31
C GLN A 229 15.82 -3.55 19.81
N SER A 230 15.29 -4.79 19.77
CA SER A 230 13.90 -5.06 19.41
C SER A 230 12.90 -4.34 20.33
N GLN A 231 13.21 -4.26 21.63
CA GLN A 231 12.37 -3.51 22.59
C GLN A 231 12.41 -2.00 22.35
N ALA A 232 13.56 -1.44 21.95
CA ALA A 232 13.67 -0.03 21.59
C ALA A 232 12.86 0.28 20.31
N ILE A 233 12.97 -0.56 19.28
CA ILE A 233 12.19 -0.42 18.04
C ILE A 233 10.69 -0.53 18.33
N ASN A 234 10.26 -1.51 19.13
CA ASN A 234 8.86 -1.65 19.51
C ASN A 234 8.33 -0.38 20.22
N ARG A 235 9.11 0.21 21.13
CA ARG A 235 8.76 1.49 21.78
C ARG A 235 8.66 2.64 20.77
N GLN A 236 9.57 2.73 19.81
CA GLN A 236 9.51 3.73 18.74
C GLN A 236 8.24 3.58 17.89
N LEU A 237 7.90 2.35 17.48
CA LEU A 237 6.71 2.08 16.68
C LEU A 237 5.40 2.32 17.44
N LYS A 238 5.34 1.99 18.74
CA LYS A 238 4.19 2.35 19.60
C LYS A 238 4.04 3.87 19.75
N THR A 239 5.15 4.61 19.78
CA THR A 239 5.11 6.07 19.78
C THR A 239 4.66 6.60 18.43
N LEU A 240 5.15 6.05 17.31
CA LEU A 240 4.64 6.36 15.97
C LEU A 240 3.13 6.15 15.90
N PHE A 241 2.63 4.97 16.30
CA PHE A 241 1.20 4.68 16.31
C PHE A 241 0.38 5.73 17.09
N ARG A 242 0.85 6.20 18.24
CA ARG A 242 0.15 7.23 19.02
C ARG A 242 0.18 8.62 18.40
N GLN A 243 1.18 8.93 17.57
CA GLN A 243 1.43 10.28 17.06
C GLN A 243 1.18 10.42 15.56
N VAL A 244 0.99 9.33 14.82
CA VAL A 244 0.94 9.34 13.34
C VAL A 244 -0.19 10.22 12.79
N LEU A 245 -1.30 10.36 13.53
CA LEU A 245 -2.42 11.22 13.14
C LEU A 245 -2.14 12.72 13.34
N ASN A 246 -1.01 13.10 13.95
CA ASN A 246 -0.60 14.50 14.07
C ASN A 246 0.14 15.00 12.81
N TYR A 247 0.29 14.16 11.78
CA TYR A 247 0.89 14.50 10.51
C TYR A 247 -0.19 14.57 9.43
N ASN A 248 0.05 15.40 8.41
CA ASN A 248 -0.96 15.71 7.38
C ASN A 248 -0.76 14.88 6.11
N SER A 249 0.41 14.26 5.95
CA SER A 249 0.80 13.50 4.76
C SER A 249 1.99 12.58 5.05
N ALA A 250 2.21 11.55 4.22
CA ALA A 250 3.39 10.71 4.33
C ALA A 250 4.70 11.51 4.14
N HIS A 251 4.71 12.54 3.29
CA HIS A 251 5.80 13.50 3.19
C HIS A 251 6.07 14.18 4.54
N HIS A 252 5.02 14.74 5.16
CA HIS A 252 5.16 15.43 6.45
C HIS A 252 5.70 14.45 7.52
N LEU A 253 5.17 13.23 7.55
CA LEU A 253 5.62 12.16 8.44
C LEU A 253 7.09 11.80 8.22
N LEU A 254 7.52 11.55 6.98
CA LEU A 254 8.89 11.20 6.63
C LEU A 254 9.87 12.28 7.09
N LYS A 255 9.51 13.55 6.89
CA LYS A 255 10.37 14.70 7.18
C LYS A 255 10.46 15.05 8.67
N LYS A 256 9.37 14.89 9.43
CA LYS A 256 9.26 15.44 10.80
C LYS A 256 9.22 14.39 11.90
N SER A 257 8.89 13.13 11.58
CA SER A 257 8.74 12.11 12.61
C SER A 257 10.07 11.70 13.23
N PRO A 258 10.19 11.66 14.57
CA PRO A 258 11.34 11.05 15.23
C PRO A 258 11.58 9.60 14.81
N SER A 259 10.53 8.87 14.44
CA SER A 259 10.62 7.49 13.94
C SER A 259 11.27 7.39 12.57
N CYS A 260 11.26 8.47 11.79
CA CYS A 260 11.91 8.59 10.47
C CYS A 260 13.21 9.41 10.53
N LYS A 261 13.66 9.80 11.74
CA LYS A 261 14.87 10.62 11.92
C LYS A 261 16.08 9.94 11.29
N GLY A 262 16.76 10.68 10.41
CA GLY A 262 17.95 10.20 9.71
C GLY A 262 17.67 9.48 8.39
N LEU A 263 16.41 9.21 8.04
CA LEU A 263 16.06 8.69 6.71
C LEU A 263 16.15 9.78 5.65
N PHE A 264 15.53 10.93 5.89
CA PHE A 264 15.51 12.05 4.95
C PHE A 264 15.77 13.35 5.70
N GLN A 265 16.77 14.11 5.27
CA GLN A 265 17.09 15.42 5.84
C GLN A 265 17.25 16.44 4.72
N PHE A 266 16.56 17.57 4.84
CA PHE A 266 16.97 18.78 4.14
C PHE A 266 18.26 19.26 4.83
N LYS A 267 19.40 19.20 4.14
CA LYS A 267 20.39 20.26 4.36
C LYS A 267 19.73 21.54 3.87
N ASN A 268 19.49 22.47 4.80
CA ASN A 268 19.13 23.85 4.48
C ASN A 268 20.25 24.47 3.65
#